data_AF-A0A1F4QPA6-F1
#
_entry.id   AF-A0A1F4QPA6-F1
#
_cell.length_a   1.000
_cell.length_b   1.000
_cell.length_c   1.000
_cell.angle_alpha   90.00
_cell.angle_beta   90.00
_cell.angle_gamma   90.00
#
_symmetry.space_group_name_H-M   'P 1'
#
loop_
_entity.id
_entity.type
_entity.pdbx_description
1 polymer ?
#
loop_
_entity_poly.entity_id
_entity_poly.type
_entity_poly.pdbx_seq_one_letter_code
_entity_poly.pdbx_strand_id
1 'polypeptide(L)'
;MPELLEFEAYKYVIKSKCLNKKIDDVESSAKSLVKDIPFSVFKKGLINQKFDSVDRKGRYLIIHVSSGDKLVMHFGLTGFLIYSKDTNVKFSRVNILFKNTDILRCKRRA
;
A
#
# COMPACT_ATOMS: atom_id res chain seq x y z
N MET A 1 -15.97 5.95 5.90
CA MET A 1 -15.80 4.49 5.90
C MET A 1 -15.66 4.10 4.45
N PRO A 2 -14.58 3.47 3.99
CA PRO A 2 -14.50 3.09 2.61
C PRO A 2 -15.55 2.02 2.30
N GLU A 3 -16.42 2.29 1.34
CA GLU A 3 -17.48 1.40 0.87
C GLU A 3 -16.96 0.40 -0.18
N LEU A 4 -17.85 -0.48 -0.65
CA LEU A 4 -17.51 -1.56 -1.58
C LEU A 4 -16.85 -1.04 -2.86
N LEU A 5 -17.38 0.04 -3.44
CA LEU A 5 -16.89 0.67 -4.66
C LEU A 5 -15.47 1.23 -4.49
N GLU A 6 -15.13 1.76 -3.32
CA GLU A 6 -13.79 2.32 -3.07
C GLU A 6 -12.73 1.22 -3.03
N PHE A 7 -13.04 0.06 -2.43
CA PHE A 7 -12.12 -1.07 -2.48
C PHE A 7 -11.93 -1.63 -3.89
N GLU A 8 -12.98 -1.62 -4.72
CA GLU A 8 -12.85 -2.00 -6.13
C GLU A 8 -12.01 -0.99 -6.92
N ALA A 9 -12.18 0.31 -6.65
CA ALA A 9 -11.32 1.35 -7.21
C ALA A 9 -9.86 1.17 -6.79
N TYR A 10 -9.59 0.84 -5.52
CA TYR A 10 -8.23 0.54 -5.04
C TYR A 10 -7.64 -0.67 -5.73
N LYS A 11 -8.42 -1.75 -5.85
CA LYS A 11 -8.03 -2.95 -6.59
C LYS A 11 -7.68 -2.59 -8.05
N TYR A 12 -8.51 -1.80 -8.71
CA TYR A 12 -8.28 -1.32 -10.07
C TYR A 12 -6.99 -0.48 -10.19
N VAL A 13 -6.76 0.47 -9.29
CA VAL A 13 -5.55 1.30 -9.28
C VAL A 13 -4.29 0.45 -9.09
N ILE A 14 -4.31 -0.53 -8.19
CA ILE A 14 -3.17 -1.43 -8.00
C ILE A 14 -2.95 -2.28 -9.24
N LYS A 15 -4.01 -2.89 -9.79
CA LYS A 15 -3.93 -3.72 -11.00
C LYS A 15 -3.36 -2.95 -12.19
N SER A 16 -3.84 -1.73 -12.41
CA SER A 16 -3.47 -0.93 -13.57
C SER A 16 -2.11 -0.25 -13.44
N LYS A 17 -1.72 0.17 -12.23
CA LYS A 17 -0.56 1.05 -12.04
C LYS A 17 0.53 0.51 -11.13
N CYS A 18 0.32 -0.54 -10.34
CA CYS A 18 1.29 -0.98 -9.33
C CYS A 18 1.82 -2.41 -9.53
N LEU A 19 1.11 -3.26 -10.29
CA LEU A 19 1.57 -4.62 -10.55
C LEU A 19 2.90 -4.65 -11.32
N ASN A 20 3.69 -5.70 -11.06
CA ASN A 20 5.00 -5.97 -11.65
C ASN A 20 6.06 -4.88 -11.45
N LYS A 21 5.76 -3.84 -10.65
CA LYS A 21 6.71 -2.79 -10.30
C LYS A 21 7.53 -3.18 -9.08
N LYS A 22 8.84 -2.97 -9.17
CA LYS A 22 9.78 -3.24 -8.07
C LYS A 22 9.67 -2.14 -7.02
N ILE A 23 9.47 -2.55 -5.78
CA ILE A 23 9.46 -1.68 -4.60
C ILE A 23 10.91 -1.31 -4.30
N ASP A 24 11.18 -0.01 -4.36
CA ASP A 24 12.48 0.58 -4.08
C ASP A 24 12.61 0.88 -2.60
N ASP A 25 11.61 1.57 -2.03
CA ASP A 25 11.59 1.89 -0.62
C ASP A 25 10.18 1.91 -0.01
N VAL A 26 10.13 1.83 1.33
CA VAL A 26 8.90 2.00 2.09
C VAL A 26 9.14 2.97 3.22
N GLU A 27 8.33 4.03 3.27
CA GLU A 27 8.39 5.08 4.28
C GLU A 27 7.08 5.13 5.06
N SER A 28 7.15 5.40 6.36
CA SER A 28 5.96 5.64 7.15
C SER A 28 6.21 6.68 8.22
N SER A 29 5.33 7.68 8.28
CA SER A 29 5.26 8.66 9.36
C SER A 29 4.49 8.14 10.57
N ALA A 30 3.78 7.01 10.43
CA ALA A 30 3.02 6.36 11.49
C ALA A 30 3.33 4.86 11.52
N LYS A 31 4.54 4.52 12.00
CA LYS A 31 5.05 3.14 12.09
C LYS A 31 4.12 2.22 12.89
N SER A 32 3.35 2.76 13.83
CA SER A 32 2.33 2.05 14.62
C SER A 32 1.14 1.51 13.81
N LEU A 33 1.00 1.90 12.53
CA LEU A 33 0.01 1.31 11.64
C LEU A 33 0.37 -0.11 11.20
N VAL A 34 1.66 -0.46 11.21
CA VAL A 34 2.10 -1.84 11.02
C VAL A 34 1.88 -2.57 12.34
N LYS A 35 1.02 -3.58 12.32
CA LYS A 35 0.72 -4.41 13.48
C LYS A 35 1.64 -5.63 13.51
N ASP A 36 1.83 -6.17 14.71
CA ASP A 36 2.47 -7.46 15.01
C ASP A 36 3.98 -7.54 14.75
N ILE A 37 4.52 -6.76 13.81
CA ILE A 37 5.95 -6.75 13.48
C ILE A 37 6.55 -5.34 13.51
N PRO A 38 7.85 -5.20 13.82
CA PRO A 38 8.54 -3.92 13.70
C PRO A 38 8.53 -3.42 12.26
N PHE A 39 8.35 -2.10 12.08
CA PHE A 39 8.37 -1.47 10.75
C PHE A 39 9.65 -1.78 9.95
N SER A 40 10.79 -1.96 10.62
CA SER A 40 12.06 -2.37 9.99
C SER A 40 11.94 -3.73 9.28
N VAL A 41 11.31 -4.71 9.94
CA VAL A 41 11.11 -6.06 9.40
C VAL A 41 10.12 -6.02 8.23
N PHE A 42 9.02 -5.30 8.41
CA PHE A 42 8.03 -5.04 7.37
C PHE A 42 8.67 -4.42 6.11
N LYS A 43 9.47 -3.36 6.31
CA LYS A 43 10.19 -2.67 5.24
C LYS A 43 11.14 -3.62 4.50
N LYS A 44 11.96 -4.39 5.22
CA LYS A 44 12.89 -5.36 4.62
C LYS A 44 12.18 -6.44 3.80
N GLY A 45 11.02 -6.92 4.26
CA GLY A 45 10.24 -7.93 3.53
C GLY A 45 9.67 -7.41 2.21
N LEU A 46 9.39 -6.11 2.10
CA LEU A 46 8.82 -5.50 0.89
C LEU A 46 9.87 -4.93 -0.07
N ILE A 47 11.02 -4.45 0.42
CA ILE A 47 12.08 -3.92 -0.43
C ILE A 47 12.53 -4.97 -1.44
N ASN A 48 12.81 -4.53 -2.67
CA ASN A 48 13.20 -5.35 -3.80
C ASN A 48 12.15 -6.33 -4.33
N GLN A 49 10.96 -6.39 -3.71
CA GLN A 49 9.88 -7.23 -4.18
C GLN A 49 8.98 -6.51 -5.20
N LYS A 50 8.08 -7.26 -5.83
CA LYS A 50 7.07 -6.76 -6.76
C LYS A 50 5.67 -7.17 -6.31
N PHE A 51 4.66 -6.37 -6.63
CA PHE A 51 3.28 -6.79 -6.52
C PHE A 51 2.91 -7.70 -7.69
N ASP A 52 2.46 -8.90 -7.39
CA ASP A 52 2.07 -9.92 -8.37
C ASP A 52 0.58 -9.82 -8.70
N SER A 53 -0.25 -9.84 -7.65
CA SER A 53 -1.70 -9.81 -7.78
C SER A 53 -2.33 -9.09 -6.60
N VAL A 54 -3.60 -8.69 -6.76
CA VAL A 54 -4.37 -8.02 -5.72
C VAL A 54 -5.78 -8.56 -5.67
N ASP A 55 -6.22 -8.82 -4.46
CA ASP A 55 -7.53 -9.35 -4.12
C ASP A 55 -8.18 -8.55 -3.00
N ARG A 56 -9.48 -8.78 -2.85
CA ARG A 56 -10.29 -8.17 -1.81
C ARG A 56 -11.03 -9.26 -1.06
N LYS A 57 -10.97 -9.22 0.26
CA LYS A 57 -11.78 -10.06 1.13
C LYS A 57 -12.49 -9.18 2.16
N GLY A 58 -13.79 -8.96 1.96
CA GLY A 58 -14.55 -8.03 2.80
C GLY A 58 -13.96 -6.61 2.77
N ARG A 59 -13.51 -6.14 3.95
CA ARG A 59 -12.88 -4.83 4.18
C ARG A 59 -11.35 -4.86 4.14
N TYR A 60 -10.77 -5.95 3.62
CA TYR A 60 -9.33 -6.11 3.47
C TYR A 60 -8.95 -6.13 2.00
N LEU A 61 -7.89 -5.39 1.69
CA LEU A 61 -7.18 -5.47 0.42
C LEU A 61 -5.94 -6.34 0.64
N ILE A 62 -5.80 -7.39 -0.16
CA ILE A 62 -4.73 -8.38 -0.04
C ILE A 62 -3.88 -8.26 -1.29
N ILE A 63 -2.61 -7.92 -1.13
CA ILE A 63 -1.66 -7.77 -2.22
C ILE A 63 -0.64 -8.91 -2.11
N HIS A 64 -0.53 -9.70 -3.15
CA HIS A 64 0.45 -10.77 -3.26
C HIS A 64 1.78 -10.19 -3.73
N VAL A 65 2.84 -10.57 -3.04
CA VAL A 65 4.19 -10.08 -3.29
C VAL A 65 5.04 -11.21 -3.87
N SER A 66 6.00 -10.88 -4.74
CA SER A 66 6.83 -11.86 -5.44
C SER A 66 7.64 -12.80 -4.54
N SER A 67 7.85 -12.47 -3.26
CA SER A 67 8.48 -13.35 -2.27
C SER A 67 7.58 -14.51 -1.83
N GLY A 68 6.29 -14.49 -2.17
CA GLY A 68 5.26 -15.38 -1.61
C GLY A 68 4.52 -14.78 -0.41
N ASP A 69 5.01 -13.65 0.12
CA ASP A 69 4.34 -12.93 1.20
C ASP A 69 3.07 -12.21 0.74
N LYS A 70 2.23 -11.85 1.71
CA LYS A 70 0.99 -11.10 1.47
C LYS A 70 0.97 -9.83 2.29
N LEU A 71 0.79 -8.70 1.61
CA LEU A 71 0.56 -7.42 2.22
C LEU A 71 -0.95 -7.21 2.39
N VAL A 72 -1.41 -7.20 3.65
CA VAL A 72 -2.82 -7.00 3.98
C VAL A 72 -3.05 -5.57 4.46
N MET A 73 -3.94 -4.86 3.79
CA MET A 73 -4.29 -3.47 4.12
C MET A 73 -5.74 -3.38 4.59
N HIS A 74 -5.93 -2.67 5.70
CA HIS A 74 -7.24 -2.31 6.24
C HIS A 74 -7.33 -0.80 6.44
N PHE A 75 -8.31 -0.17 5.78
CA PHE A 75 -8.40 1.29 5.69
C PHE A 75 -9.25 1.93 6.81
N GLY A 76 -9.93 1.15 7.66
CA GLY A 76 -10.74 1.69 8.76
C GLY A 76 -11.85 2.61 8.27
N LEU A 77 -12.10 3.72 8.96
CA LEU A 77 -13.16 4.66 8.59
C LEU A 77 -12.69 5.78 7.64
N THR A 78 -11.45 6.25 7.75
CA THR A 78 -10.93 7.45 7.07
C THR A 78 -9.65 7.20 6.26
N GLY A 79 -9.24 5.93 6.14
CA GLY A 79 -8.09 5.57 5.32
C GLY A 79 -8.47 5.54 3.84
N PHE A 80 -7.58 6.05 2.99
CA PHE A 80 -7.74 6.00 1.53
C PHE A 80 -6.42 5.65 0.87
N LEU A 81 -6.50 4.90 -0.23
CA LEU A 81 -5.36 4.57 -1.07
C LEU A 81 -5.28 5.52 -2.27
N ILE A 82 -4.11 6.10 -2.51
CA ILE A 82 -3.88 7.01 -3.64
C ILE A 82 -2.59 6.64 -4.33
N TYR A 83 -2.65 6.59 -5.66
CA TYR A 83 -1.45 6.53 -6.50
C TYR A 83 -1.11 7.94 -6.98
N SER A 84 0.12 8.37 -6.77
CA SER A 84 0.61 9.68 -7.21
C SER A 84 2.10 9.64 -7.49
N LYS A 85 2.55 10.49 -8.42
CA LYS A 85 3.97 10.73 -8.69
C LYS A 85 4.52 11.93 -7.91
N ASP A 86 3.65 12.75 -7.33
CA ASP A 86 4.04 13.92 -6.55
C ASP A 86 4.59 13.53 -5.20
N THR A 87 5.66 14.21 -4.77
CA THR A 87 6.30 14.03 -3.47
C THR A 87 5.51 14.69 -2.34
N ASN A 88 4.79 15.79 -2.61
CA ASN A 88 4.19 16.65 -1.59
C ASN A 88 2.69 16.38 -1.37
N VAL A 89 2.38 15.23 -0.80
CA VAL A 89 0.99 14.82 -0.52
C VAL A 89 0.70 14.86 0.98
N LYS A 90 -0.12 15.84 1.41
CA LYS A 90 -0.54 16.00 2.81
C LYS A 90 -1.28 14.75 3.33
N PHE A 91 -1.08 14.46 4.62
CA PHE A 91 -1.70 13.34 5.36
C PHE A 91 -1.32 11.93 4.89
N SER A 92 -0.22 11.78 4.16
CA SER A 92 0.31 10.45 3.85
C SER A 92 0.96 9.82 5.08
N ARG A 93 0.49 8.62 5.44
CA ARG A 93 0.98 7.89 6.62
C ARG A 93 1.93 6.75 6.26
N VAL A 94 1.69 6.10 5.12
CA VAL A 94 2.56 5.05 4.56
C VAL A 94 2.75 5.34 3.07
N ASN A 95 4.01 5.35 2.62
CA ASN A 95 4.39 5.50 1.21
C ASN A 95 5.14 4.23 0.80
N ILE A 96 4.75 3.64 -0.32
CA ILE A 96 5.48 2.58 -1.01
C ILE A 96 6.02 3.21 -2.29
N LEU A 97 7.34 3.34 -2.37
CA LEU A 97 8.05 3.94 -3.49
C LEU A 97 8.44 2.82 -4.44
N PHE A 98 8.08 2.97 -5.72
CA PHE A 98 8.51 2.08 -6.77
C PHE A 98 9.68 2.68 -7.55
N LYS A 99 10.45 1.82 -8.20
CA LYS A 99 11.65 2.21 -8.96
C LYS A 99 11.40 3.24 -10.08
N ASN A 100 10.17 3.34 -10.60
CA ASN A 100 9.80 4.24 -11.69
C ASN A 100 9.23 5.60 -11.22
N THR A 101 9.69 6.14 -10.09
CA THR A 101 9.20 7.38 -9.43
C THR A 101 7.71 7.37 -9.03
N ASP A 102 7.04 6.24 -9.22
CA ASP A 102 5.66 6.03 -8.82
C ASP A 102 5.56 5.78 -7.32
N ILE A 103 4.55 6.36 -6.67
CA ILE A 103 4.36 6.22 -5.23
C ILE A 103 2.91 5.79 -4.95
N LEU A 104 2.77 4.67 -4.24
CA LEU A 104 1.49 4.26 -3.66
C LEU A 104 1.41 4.75 -2.21
N ARG A 105 0.36 5.51 -1.90
CA ARG A 105 0.22 6.25 -0.65
C ARG A 105 -1.04 5.80 0.08
N CYS A 106 -0.90 5.50 1.37
CA CYS A 106 -2.03 5.34 2.28
C CYS A 106 -2.21 6.64 3.06
N LYS A 107 -3.27 7.37 2.74
CA LYS A 107 -3.70 8.53 3.50
C LYS A 107 -4.55 8.09 4.66
N ARG A 108 -4.37 8.75 5.80
CA ARG A 108 -5.31 8.68 6.92
C ARG A 108 -5.31 10.02 7.63
N ARG A 109 -6.47 10.68 7.60
CA ARG A 109 -6.74 11.83 8.46
C ARG A 109 -6.87 11.26 9.87
N ALA A 110 -5.91 11.61 10.74
CA ALA A 110 -6.06 11.36 12.16
C ALA A 110 -7.16 12.26 12.68
#